data_AF-A0A0V0SZD7-F1
#
_entry.id   AF-A0A0V0SZD7-F1
#
_cell.length_a   1.000
_cell.length_b   1.000
_cell.length_c   1.000
_cell.angle_alpha   90.00
_cell.angle_beta   90.00
_cell.angle_gamma   90.00
#
_symmetry.space_group_name_H-M   'P 1'
#
loop_
_entity.id
_entity.type
_entity.pdbx_description
1 polymer ?
#
loop_
_entity_poly.entity_id
_entity_poly.type
_entity_poly.pdbx_seq_one_letter_code
_entity_poly.pdbx_strand_id
1 'polypeptide(L)'
;AGKNDGRIITSASVAWQQSPAQITVNNGHSFGKALEHVAVVDQSAKFVAYNNKPPNAVGVQTNSNSKGILIMDPRADDSAAWIIHTVPGFPKALQAFIFPAEEIAKGHLFVCFTIKEEQLDVI
;
A
#
# COMPACT_ATOMS: atom_id res chain seq x y z
N ALA A 1 -7.24 5.44 22.84
CA ALA A 1 -6.60 4.24 22.27
C ALA A 1 -6.71 4.30 20.75
N GLY A 2 -5.68 3.84 20.02
CA GLY A 2 -5.77 3.67 18.57
C GLY A 2 -6.82 2.60 18.21
N LYS A 3 -7.34 2.65 16.98
CA LYS A 3 -8.23 1.62 16.47
C LYS A 3 -7.62 0.99 15.22
N ASN A 4 -7.70 -0.33 15.13
CA ASN A 4 -7.20 -1.08 13.97
C ASN A 4 -8.26 -1.20 12.87
N ASP A 5 -9.45 -0.63 13.09
CA ASP A 5 -10.55 -0.64 12.14
C ASP A 5 -10.57 0.64 11.31
N GLY A 6 -11.04 0.53 10.07
CA GLY A 6 -11.01 1.61 9.10
C GLY A 6 -12.30 1.70 8.32
N ARG A 7 -12.40 2.75 7.49
CA ARG A 7 -13.49 2.92 6.54
C ARG A 7 -12.94 2.88 5.12
N ILE A 8 -13.74 2.37 4.18
CA ILE A 8 -13.36 2.24 2.77
C ILE A 8 -14.51 2.68 1.85
N ILE A 9 -14.17 3.28 0.72
CA ILE A 9 -15.06 3.52 -0.43
C ILE A 9 -14.49 2.73 -1.60
N THR A 10 -15.35 2.14 -2.42
CA THR A 10 -14.95 1.39 -3.62
C THR A 10 -15.86 1.75 -4.79
N SER A 11 -15.52 1.34 -6.01
CA SER A 11 -16.42 1.49 -7.16
C SER A 11 -17.75 0.76 -6.98
N ALA A 12 -17.81 -0.28 -6.12
CA ALA A 12 -19.04 -0.99 -5.80
C ALA A 12 -19.93 -0.25 -4.80
N SER A 13 -19.39 0.71 -4.03
CA SER A 13 -20.18 1.52 -3.10
C SER A 13 -19.58 2.91 -2.90
N VAL A 14 -20.37 3.92 -3.26
CA VAL A 14 -20.01 5.35 -3.18
C VAL A 14 -20.12 5.94 -1.76
N ALA A 15 -20.50 5.15 -0.77
CA ALA A 15 -20.55 5.55 0.64
C ALA A 15 -19.39 4.94 1.42
N TRP A 16 -18.88 5.66 2.43
CA TRP A 16 -17.91 5.09 3.37
C TRP A 16 -18.52 3.89 4.10
N GLN A 17 -17.91 2.72 3.95
CA GLN A 17 -18.30 1.49 4.63
C GLN A 17 -17.22 1.05 5.61
N GLN A 18 -17.58 0.17 6.54
CA GLN A 18 -16.61 -0.44 7.43
C GLN A 18 -15.65 -1.34 6.62
N SER A 19 -14.34 -1.24 6.88
CA SER A 19 -13.37 -2.19 6.33
C SER A 19 -13.75 -3.61 6.78
N PRO A 20 -13.77 -4.61 5.88
CA PRO A 20 -14.20 -5.97 6.23
C PRO A 20 -13.30 -6.67 7.25
N ALA A 21 -12.05 -6.22 7.37
CA ALA A 21 -11.10 -6.68 8.39
C ALA A 21 -10.25 -5.52 8.93
N GLN A 22 -9.57 -5.79 10.05
CA GLN A 22 -8.63 -4.86 10.68
C GLN A 22 -7.39 -4.64 9.80
N ILE A 23 -6.79 -3.46 9.83
CA ILE A 23 -5.61 -3.13 9.02
C ILE A 23 -4.35 -3.94 9.39
N THR A 24 -4.37 -4.62 10.54
CA THR A 24 -3.26 -5.40 11.08
C THR A 24 -3.25 -6.86 10.63
N VAL A 25 -4.30 -7.35 9.96
CA VAL A 25 -4.34 -8.73 9.46
C VAL A 25 -3.81 -8.79 8.03
N ASN A 26 -3.18 -9.90 7.64
CA ASN A 26 -2.55 -9.98 6.31
C ASN A 26 -3.56 -9.99 5.15
N ASN A 27 -4.80 -10.43 5.40
CA ASN A 27 -5.83 -10.64 4.39
C ASN A 27 -7.21 -10.20 4.89
N GLY A 28 -8.17 -10.05 3.97
CA GLY A 28 -9.55 -9.70 4.29
C GLY A 28 -9.85 -8.19 4.26
N HIS A 29 -8.86 -7.37 3.92
CA HIS A 29 -9.05 -5.95 3.56
C HIS A 29 -8.25 -5.61 2.29
N SER A 30 -8.59 -4.50 1.65
CA SER A 30 -8.05 -4.09 0.35
C SER A 30 -6.52 -4.04 0.31
N PHE A 31 -5.88 -3.44 1.31
CA PHE A 31 -4.41 -3.25 1.31
C PHE A 31 -3.60 -4.50 1.57
N GLY A 32 -4.07 -5.40 2.44
CA GLY A 32 -3.41 -6.69 2.67
C GLY A 32 -3.43 -7.52 1.40
N LYS A 33 -4.59 -7.53 0.72
CA LYS A 33 -4.75 -8.18 -0.58
C LYS A 33 -3.87 -7.55 -1.66
N ALA A 34 -3.89 -6.22 -1.80
CA ALA A 34 -3.11 -5.54 -2.83
C ALA A 34 -1.60 -5.72 -2.67
N LEU A 35 -1.13 -5.99 -1.45
CA LEU A 35 0.30 -6.19 -1.14
C LEU A 35 0.70 -7.65 -1.06
N GLU A 36 -0.18 -8.60 -1.40
CA GLU A 36 0.13 -10.03 -1.28
C GLU A 36 1.38 -10.42 -2.08
N HIS A 37 1.59 -9.83 -3.25
CA HIS A 37 2.78 -10.04 -4.10
C HIS A 37 3.97 -9.13 -3.74
N VAL A 38 3.77 -8.12 -2.89
CA VAL A 38 4.84 -7.20 -2.42
C VAL A 38 5.46 -7.71 -1.11
N ALA A 39 4.65 -8.34 -0.27
CA ALA A 39 4.98 -8.77 1.08
C ALA A 39 5.53 -10.22 1.16
N VAL A 40 5.68 -10.91 0.04
CA VAL A 40 6.35 -12.21 -0.01
C VAL A 40 7.32 -12.24 -1.18
N VAL A 41 8.32 -13.12 -1.10
CA VAL A 41 9.22 -13.34 -2.22
C VAL A 41 8.44 -14.05 -3.32
N ASP A 42 8.02 -13.29 -4.32
CA ASP A 42 7.39 -13.75 -5.54
C ASP A 42 8.24 -13.27 -6.72
N GLN A 43 8.80 -14.21 -7.49
CA GLN A 43 9.66 -13.89 -8.63
C GLN A 43 8.90 -13.20 -9.78
N SER A 44 7.58 -13.32 -9.81
CA SER A 44 6.73 -12.63 -10.78
C SER A 44 6.41 -11.20 -10.34
N ALA A 45 6.57 -10.87 -9.06
CA ALA A 45 6.21 -9.55 -8.54
C ALA A 45 7.13 -8.47 -9.09
N LYS A 46 6.51 -7.48 -9.74
CA LYS A 46 7.17 -6.26 -10.22
C LYS A 46 6.53 -5.07 -9.52
N PHE A 47 7.30 -4.41 -8.66
CA PHE A 47 6.80 -3.24 -7.94
C PHE A 47 7.91 -2.24 -7.66
N VAL A 48 7.50 -0.99 -7.42
CA VAL A 48 8.35 0.08 -6.90
C VAL A 48 7.69 0.62 -5.65
N ALA A 49 8.40 0.63 -4.52
CA ALA A 49 7.95 1.27 -3.29
C ALA A 49 8.81 2.51 -3.03
N TYR A 50 8.17 3.63 -2.74
CA TYR A 50 8.83 4.89 -2.37
C TYR A 50 8.26 5.41 -1.06
N ASN A 51 9.14 5.95 -0.21
CA ASN A 51 8.74 6.49 1.08
C ASN A 51 9.84 7.43 1.58
N ASN A 52 9.49 8.62 2.06
CA ASN A 52 10.46 9.53 2.69
C ASN A 52 10.95 9.06 4.07
N LYS A 53 10.29 8.06 4.65
CA LYS A 53 10.72 7.32 5.84
C LYS A 53 10.61 5.81 5.54
N PRO A 54 11.49 5.26 4.70
CA PRO A 54 11.37 3.86 4.30
C PRO A 54 11.66 2.93 5.49
N PRO A 55 11.06 1.72 5.50
CA PRO A 55 11.33 0.76 6.57
C PRO A 55 12.81 0.38 6.63
N ASN A 56 13.30 0.14 7.85
CA ASN A 56 14.66 -0.31 8.14
C ASN A 56 15.78 0.64 7.68
N ALA A 57 15.44 1.89 7.30
CA ALA A 57 16.41 2.91 6.93
C ALA A 57 16.49 4.00 8.01
N VAL A 58 17.70 4.50 8.25
CA VAL A 58 17.96 5.58 9.21
C VAL A 58 18.73 6.70 8.48
N GLY A 59 18.41 7.95 8.80
CA GLY A 59 19.13 9.11 8.25
C GLY A 59 18.79 9.47 6.81
N VAL A 60 17.73 8.90 6.23
CA VAL A 60 17.23 9.27 4.90
C VAL A 60 16.71 10.71 4.92
N GLN A 61 17.24 11.55 4.04
CA GLN A 61 16.81 12.94 3.83
C GLN A 61 16.27 13.08 2.41
N THR A 62 15.05 13.55 2.26
CA THR A 62 14.40 13.77 0.95
C THR A 62 13.70 15.13 0.93
N ASN A 63 13.62 15.74 -0.25
CA ASN A 63 12.84 16.97 -0.44
C ASN A 63 11.32 16.71 -0.52
N SER A 64 10.92 15.46 -0.72
CA SER A 64 9.52 15.03 -0.82
C SER A 64 9.04 14.35 0.46
N ASN A 65 7.74 14.45 0.74
CA ASN A 65 7.04 13.70 1.80
C ASN A 65 6.21 12.52 1.25
N SER A 66 6.23 12.31 -0.07
CA SER A 66 5.42 11.33 -0.77
C SER A 66 5.78 9.90 -0.38
N LYS A 67 4.75 9.04 -0.34
CA LYS A 67 4.88 7.61 -0.10
C LYS A 67 3.87 6.86 -0.96
N GLY A 68 4.26 5.70 -1.44
CA GLY A 68 3.40 4.90 -2.27
C GLY A 68 4.09 3.67 -2.83
N ILE A 69 3.28 2.89 -3.53
CA ILE A 69 3.63 1.57 -4.03
C ILE A 69 2.99 1.46 -5.40
N LEU A 70 3.81 1.28 -6.42
CA LEU A 70 3.38 0.95 -7.76
C LEU A 70 3.57 -0.55 -7.97
N ILE A 71 2.53 -1.27 -8.38
CA ILE A 71 2.51 -2.73 -8.53
C ILE A 71 2.05 -3.02 -9.95
N MET A 72 2.93 -3.59 -10.77
CA MET A 72 2.61 -4.04 -12.13
C MET A 72 1.93 -5.41 -12.07
N ASP A 73 0.96 -5.65 -12.95
CA ASP A 73 0.38 -6.99 -13.08
C ASP A 73 1.41 -7.92 -13.74
N PRO A 74 1.72 -9.08 -13.14
CA PRO A 74 2.66 -10.01 -13.75
C PRO A 74 2.13 -10.67 -15.04
N ARG A 75 0.82 -10.56 -15.34
CA ARG A 75 0.19 -11.15 -16.53
C ARG A 75 0.33 -10.20 -17.73
N ALA A 76 -0.21 -10.62 -18.88
CA ALA A 76 -0.13 -9.84 -20.12
C ALA A 76 -1.19 -8.71 -20.21
N ASP A 77 -1.85 -8.38 -19.11
CA ASP A 77 -2.77 -7.25 -19.03
C ASP A 77 -2.01 -5.95 -18.80
N ASP A 78 -2.39 -4.93 -19.57
CA ASP A 78 -1.86 -3.57 -19.43
C ASP A 78 -2.49 -2.89 -18.20
N SER A 79 -2.17 -3.38 -17.01
CA SER A 79 -2.69 -2.89 -15.74
C SER A 79 -1.64 -2.85 -14.64
N ALA A 80 -1.68 -1.78 -13.85
CA ALA A 80 -0.93 -1.63 -12.62
C ALA A 80 -1.82 -1.02 -11.52
N ALA A 81 -1.52 -1.35 -10.27
CA ALA A 81 -2.09 -0.72 -9.10
C ALA A 81 -1.12 0.33 -8.54
N TRP A 82 -1.59 1.55 -8.35
CA TRP A 82 -0.83 2.60 -7.66
C TRP A 82 -1.49 2.96 -6.34
N ILE A 83 -0.82 2.64 -5.25
CA ILE A 83 -1.23 2.95 -3.89
C ILE A 83 -0.46 4.17 -3.39
N ILE A 84 -1.17 5.21 -2.98
CA ILE A 84 -0.62 6.37 -2.28
C ILE A 84 -1.01 6.23 -0.81
N HIS A 85 -0.07 6.47 0.11
CA HIS A 85 -0.34 6.35 1.54
C HIS A 85 0.41 7.38 2.38
N THR A 86 0.02 7.50 3.66
CA THR A 86 0.68 8.39 4.62
C THR A 86 1.55 7.67 5.66
N VAL A 87 1.56 6.32 5.66
CA VAL A 87 2.23 5.50 6.68
C VAL A 87 3.77 5.50 6.53
N PRO A 88 4.55 6.01 7.51
CA PRO A 88 6.01 5.84 7.54
C PRO A 88 6.39 4.39 7.85
N GLY A 89 7.56 3.94 7.39
CA GLY A 89 8.05 2.58 7.68
C GLY A 89 7.25 1.46 6.99
N PHE A 90 6.49 1.78 5.95
CA PHE A 90 5.59 0.85 5.25
C PHE A 90 5.70 1.01 3.72
N PRO A 91 5.50 -0.06 2.92
CA PRO A 91 5.44 -1.47 3.33
C PRO A 91 6.84 -2.03 3.54
N LYS A 92 6.98 -3.09 4.34
CA LYS A 92 8.21 -3.88 4.37
C LYS A 92 8.22 -4.84 3.17
N ALA A 93 8.84 -4.39 2.08
CA ALA A 93 8.98 -5.19 0.86
C ALA A 93 9.66 -6.55 1.14
N LEU A 94 9.18 -7.60 0.47
CA LEU A 94 9.68 -8.98 0.58
C LEU A 94 9.63 -9.57 2.01
N GLN A 95 8.77 -9.02 2.86
CA GLN A 95 8.52 -9.49 4.23
C GLN A 95 7.02 -9.54 4.48
N ALA A 96 6.59 -10.50 5.31
CA ALA A 96 5.19 -10.68 5.65
C ALA A 96 4.53 -9.34 6.00
N PHE A 97 3.27 -9.18 5.57
CA PHE A 97 2.51 -7.96 5.79
C PHE A 97 2.48 -7.63 7.29
N ILE A 98 2.98 -6.44 7.64
CA ILE A 98 2.96 -5.92 9.01
C ILE A 98 2.65 -4.44 8.92
N PHE A 99 1.56 -4.03 9.56
CA PHE A 99 1.27 -2.61 9.79
C PHE A 99 2.10 -2.10 10.99
N PRO A 100 2.81 -0.97 10.88
CA PRO A 100 3.65 -0.47 11.98
C PRO A 100 2.82 -0.16 13.23
N ALA A 101 3.21 -0.71 14.38
CA ALA A 101 2.42 -0.63 15.61
C ALA A 101 2.29 0.80 16.13
N GLU A 102 3.35 1.60 15.95
CA GLU A 102 3.41 3.01 16.30
C GLU A 102 2.49 3.90 15.45
N GLU A 103 2.01 3.39 14.32
CA GLU A 103 1.13 4.10 13.39
C GLU A 103 -0.36 3.76 13.64
N ILE A 104 -0.68 2.73 14.42
CA ILE A 104 -2.07 2.35 14.78
C ILE A 104 -2.81 3.47 15.53
N ALA A 105 -2.08 4.23 16.35
CA ALA A 105 -2.65 5.34 17.11
C ALA A 105 -2.88 6.61 16.27
N LYS A 106 -2.47 6.60 14.99
CA LYS A 106 -2.46 7.76 14.11
C LYS A 106 -3.46 7.56 12.96
N GLY A 107 -4.02 8.67 12.49
CA GLY A 107 -4.89 8.65 11.32
C GLY A 107 -4.07 8.51 10.04
N HIS A 108 -4.38 7.52 9.22
CA HIS A 108 -3.75 7.31 7.92
C HIS A 108 -4.77 7.27 6.79
N LEU A 109 -4.34 7.73 5.62
CA LEU A 109 -5.09 7.64 4.38
C LEU A 109 -4.33 6.74 3.42
N PHE A 110 -5.10 5.95 2.69
CA PHE A 110 -4.64 5.16 1.57
C PHE A 110 -5.58 5.41 0.40
N VAL A 111 -5.02 5.55 -0.79
CA VAL A 111 -5.75 5.67 -2.04
C VAL A 111 -5.15 4.71 -3.04
N CYS A 112 -5.98 3.94 -3.74
CA CYS A 112 -5.53 2.98 -4.74
C CYS A 112 -6.18 3.32 -6.08
N PHE A 113 -5.38 3.49 -7.12
CA PHE A 113 -5.83 3.66 -8.49
C PHE A 113 -5.39 2.46 -9.33
N THR A 114 -6.24 2.04 -10.25
CA THR A 114 -5.81 1.20 -11.37
C THR A 114 -5.38 2.13 -12.49
N ILE A 115 -4.16 1.95 -12.95
CA ILE A 115 -3.58 2.67 -14.08
C ILE A 115 -3.13 1.65 -15.13
N LYS A 116 -2.94 2.09 -16.36
CA LYS A 116 -2.35 1.23 -17.38
C LYS A 116 -0.82 1.23 -17.26
N GLU A 117 -0.18 0.13 -17.64
CA GLU A 117 1.29 0.05 -17.65
C GLU A 117 1.90 1.00 -18.68
N GLU A 118 1.21 1.22 -19.80
CA GLU A 118 1.62 2.20 -20.83
C GLU A 118 1.66 3.65 -20.33
N GLN A 119 1.11 3.94 -19.15
CA GLN A 119 1.10 5.28 -18.55
C GLN A 119 2.17 5.46 -17.46
N LEU A 120 2.97 4.44 -17.16
CA LEU A 120 3.92 4.50 -16.05
C LEU A 120 5.11 5.43 -16.30
N ASP A 121 5.46 5.66 -17.55
CA ASP A 121 6.59 6.51 -17.95
C ASP A 121 6.28 8.02 -17.89
N VAL A 122 4.99 8.38 -17.78
CA VAL A 122 4.52 9.77 -17.70
C VAL A 122 4.11 10.22 -16.28
N ILE A 123 4.29 9.34 -15.29
CA ILE A 123 4.02 9.61 -13.86
C ILE A 123 5.31 9.98 -13.13
#